data_AF-A0A6M3J9R6-F1
#
_entry.id   AF-A0A6M3J9R6-F1
#
_cell.length_a   1.000
_cell.length_b   1.000
_cell.length_c   1.000
_cell.angle_alpha   90.00
_cell.angle_beta   90.00
_cell.angle_gamma   90.00
#
_symmetry.space_group_name_H-M   'P 1'
#
loop_
_entity.id
_entity.type
_entity.pdbx_description
1 polymer ?
#
loop_
_entity_poly.entity_id
_entity_poly.type
_entity_poly.pdbx_seq_one_letter_code
_entity_poly.pdbx_strand_id
1 'polypeptide(L)'
;MEKVATTTITSIKFGHEWNAAASGYADRMKAALVSAFYPFGSLSEGQRLAELLVRYPRAEESARAALLPQIVKELWRDRGCDHVCALHLWDPEEIALVTPTSSTEISISRGNVEVTFPHGGSTYRADLIMDAWLASGFAPGWAEMRDEDGVVDLRHFYKCRVAAADATDKEAAASAAEYPEREDLSEWSSWARENLARVKALAKLV
;
A
#
# COMPACT_ATOMS: atom_id res chain seq x y z
N MET A 1 -19.04 19.43 -15.39
CA MET A 1 -18.39 18.44 -14.52
C MET A 1 -17.59 17.54 -15.42
N GLU A 2 -16.27 17.74 -15.51
CA GLU A 2 -15.40 16.66 -15.99
C GLU A 2 -15.60 15.48 -15.04
N LYS A 3 -15.99 14.32 -15.58
CA LYS A 3 -15.89 13.08 -14.81
C LYS A 3 -14.44 12.99 -14.41
N VAL A 4 -14.15 13.07 -13.11
CA VAL A 4 -12.86 12.60 -12.59
C VAL A 4 -12.77 11.17 -13.05
N ALA A 5 -11.96 10.91 -14.08
CA ALA A 5 -11.69 9.57 -14.52
C ALA A 5 -11.15 8.86 -13.29
N THR A 6 -11.87 7.85 -12.81
CA THR A 6 -11.37 6.95 -11.79
C THR A 6 -10.19 6.23 -12.41
N THR A 7 -8.99 6.79 -12.23
CA THR A 7 -7.75 6.21 -12.73
C THR A 7 -7.58 4.84 -12.10
N THR A 8 -7.65 3.81 -12.93
CA THR A 8 -7.51 2.43 -12.51
C THR A 8 -6.03 2.12 -12.30
N ILE A 9 -5.62 1.97 -11.04
CA ILE A 9 -4.23 1.64 -10.71
C ILE A 9 -3.97 0.15 -10.89
N THR A 10 -2.96 -0.18 -11.69
CA THR A 10 -2.57 -1.56 -12.04
C THR A 10 -1.44 -2.06 -11.16
N SER A 11 -0.50 -1.21 -10.77
CA SER A 11 0.54 -1.59 -9.80
C SER A 11 1.12 -0.42 -8.98
N ILE A 12 1.74 -0.78 -7.86
CA ILE A 12 2.61 0.10 -7.07
C ILE A 12 3.93 -0.62 -6.85
N LYS A 13 5.03 0.05 -7.18
CA LYS A 13 6.38 -0.44 -6.94
C LYS A 13 7.11 0.46 -5.97
N PHE A 14 7.72 -0.13 -4.94
CA PHE A 14 8.62 0.52 -4.02
C PHE A 14 10.07 0.15 -4.36
N GLY A 15 10.88 1.15 -4.74
CA GLY A 15 12.30 1.03 -5.07
C GLY A 15 12.68 1.62 -6.43
N HIS A 16 13.85 2.26 -6.50
CA HIS A 16 14.55 2.61 -7.75
C HIS A 16 16.02 2.17 -7.65
N GLU A 17 16.58 1.67 -8.76
CA GLU A 17 18.00 1.37 -9.03
C GLU A 17 18.88 1.13 -7.79
N TRP A 18 19.09 -0.15 -7.47
CA TRP A 18 19.41 -0.55 -6.11
C TRP A 18 20.92 -0.71 -5.84
N ASN A 19 21.37 -0.22 -4.69
CA ASN A 19 22.65 -0.59 -4.06
C ASN A 19 22.35 -1.15 -2.66
N ALA A 20 22.45 -2.47 -2.50
CA ALA A 20 22.17 -3.19 -1.25
C ALA A 20 23.03 -2.74 -0.06
N ALA A 21 24.12 -2.00 -0.32
CA ALA A 21 24.99 -1.39 0.68
C ALA A 21 24.46 -0.07 1.27
N ALA A 22 23.36 0.49 0.73
CA ALA A 22 22.80 1.74 1.23
C ALA A 22 22.23 1.57 2.65
N SER A 23 22.63 2.47 3.56
CA SER A 23 22.11 2.54 4.93
C SER A 23 20.58 2.70 4.95
N GLY A 24 19.90 1.94 5.82
CA GLY A 24 18.44 2.02 6.00
C GLY A 24 17.62 1.16 5.03
N TYR A 25 18.24 0.23 4.30
CA TYR A 25 17.50 -0.69 3.43
C TYR A 25 16.44 -1.50 4.18
N ALA A 26 16.81 -2.11 5.31
CA ALA A 26 15.93 -3.02 6.02
C ALA A 26 14.67 -2.28 6.50
N ASP A 27 14.85 -1.03 6.93
CA ASP A 27 13.75 -0.16 7.38
C ASP A 27 12.83 0.22 6.20
N ARG A 28 13.40 0.56 5.04
CA ARG A 28 12.62 0.88 3.83
C ARG A 28 11.84 -0.30 3.32
N MET A 29 12.45 -1.48 3.24
CA MET A 29 11.75 -2.69 2.81
C MET A 29 10.67 -3.09 3.79
N LYS A 30 10.94 -3.00 5.09
CA LYS A 30 9.94 -3.27 6.12
C LYS A 30 8.76 -2.32 5.97
N ALA A 31 9.01 -1.02 5.77
CA ALA A 31 7.95 -0.04 5.55
C ALA A 31 7.18 -0.30 4.25
N ALA A 32 7.86 -0.65 3.15
CA ALA A 32 7.22 -0.96 1.88
C ALA A 32 6.30 -2.19 2.00
N LEU A 33 6.78 -3.25 2.66
CA LEU A 33 5.98 -4.46 2.92
C LEU A 33 4.79 -4.17 3.83
N VAL A 34 4.98 -3.48 4.95
CA VAL A 34 3.88 -3.10 5.85
C VAL A 34 2.85 -2.24 5.11
N SER A 35 3.29 -1.34 4.24
CA SER A 35 2.40 -0.51 3.41
C SER A 35 1.63 -1.36 2.39
N ALA A 36 2.33 -2.26 1.69
CA ALA A 36 1.73 -3.20 0.76
C ALA A 36 0.69 -4.11 1.42
N PHE A 37 0.90 -4.46 2.68
CA PHE A 37 0.02 -5.31 3.47
C PHE A 37 -1.20 -4.58 4.04
N TYR A 38 -1.13 -3.26 4.19
CA TYR A 38 -2.13 -2.45 4.87
C TYR A 38 -3.58 -2.66 4.43
N PRO A 39 -3.92 -2.71 3.11
CA PRO A 39 -5.32 -2.88 2.70
C PRO A 39 -5.84 -4.30 2.86
N PHE A 40 -4.98 -5.26 3.23
CA PHE A 40 -5.29 -6.70 3.22
C PHE A 40 -5.51 -7.26 4.62
N GLY A 41 -6.32 -6.60 5.45
CA GLY A 41 -6.88 -7.15 6.69
C GLY A 41 -5.89 -7.95 7.55
N SER A 42 -5.81 -9.28 7.33
CA SER A 42 -4.86 -10.22 7.96
C SER A 42 -3.40 -9.73 7.95
N LEU A 43 -3.03 -8.94 6.95
CA LEU A 43 -1.68 -8.42 6.79
C LEU A 43 -1.53 -6.99 7.36
N SER A 44 -2.61 -6.32 7.80
CA SER A 44 -2.53 -4.93 8.33
C SER A 44 -1.63 -4.80 9.57
N GLU A 45 -1.50 -5.87 10.36
CA GLU A 45 -0.55 -5.98 11.48
C GLU A 45 0.76 -6.71 11.10
N GLY A 46 1.00 -6.91 9.80
CA GLY A 46 2.04 -7.75 9.20
C GLY A 46 3.48 -7.29 9.41
N GLN A 47 3.77 -6.51 10.46
CA GLN A 47 5.12 -6.09 10.82
C GLN A 47 6.06 -7.28 11.02
N ARG A 48 5.58 -8.33 11.70
CA ARG A 48 6.39 -9.53 11.93
C ARG A 48 6.65 -10.30 10.63
N LEU A 49 5.63 -10.42 9.78
CA LEU A 49 5.77 -11.02 8.46
C LEU A 49 6.76 -10.23 7.61
N ALA A 50 6.65 -8.91 7.58
CA ALA A 50 7.58 -8.01 6.88
C ALA A 50 9.03 -8.21 7.37
N GLU A 51 9.26 -8.28 8.68
CA GLU A 51 10.59 -8.58 9.24
C GLU A 51 11.16 -9.91 8.74
N LEU A 52 10.34 -10.96 8.71
CA LEU A 52 10.78 -12.28 8.25
C LEU A 52 11.10 -12.27 6.75
N LEU A 53 10.27 -11.61 5.94
CA LEU A 53 10.45 -11.49 4.49
C LEU A 53 11.64 -10.61 4.11
N VAL A 54 11.99 -9.59 4.90
CA VAL A 54 13.24 -8.82 4.71
C VAL A 54 14.48 -9.66 5.03
N ARG A 55 14.37 -10.55 6.02
CA ARG A 55 15.50 -11.41 6.43
C ARG A 55 15.72 -12.60 5.52
N TYR A 56 14.65 -13.14 4.93
CA TYR A 56 14.70 -14.40 4.18
C TYR A 56 15.67 -14.40 2.99
N PRO A 57 15.67 -13.41 2.07
CA PRO A 57 16.58 -13.39 0.93
C PRO A 57 18.06 -13.34 1.32
N ARG A 58 18.35 -12.80 2.51
CA ARG A 58 19.70 -12.54 3.03
C ARG A 58 20.22 -13.65 3.93
N ALA A 59 19.36 -14.56 4.34
CA ALA A 59 19.73 -15.64 5.21
C ALA A 59 20.53 -16.69 4.41
N GLU A 60 21.55 -17.26 5.06
CA GLU A 60 22.19 -18.47 4.55
C GLU A 60 21.17 -19.60 4.43
N GLU A 61 21.47 -20.60 3.59
CA GLU A 61 20.55 -21.68 3.26
C GLU A 61 19.97 -22.40 4.49
N SER A 62 20.82 -22.71 5.47
CA SER A 62 20.42 -23.34 6.73
C SER A 62 19.48 -22.47 7.57
N ALA A 63 19.68 -21.16 7.57
CA ALA A 63 18.83 -20.19 8.26
C ALA A 63 17.51 -19.96 7.52
N ARG A 64 17.50 -20.01 6.18
CA ARG A 64 16.26 -19.93 5.38
C ARG A 64 15.28 -21.04 5.72
N ALA A 65 15.78 -22.27 5.87
CA ALA A 65 14.97 -23.41 6.29
C ALA A 65 14.27 -23.19 7.64
N ALA A 66 14.93 -22.48 8.58
CA ALA A 66 14.35 -22.13 9.88
C ALA A 66 13.37 -20.94 9.84
N LEU A 67 13.48 -20.07 8.82
CA LEU A 67 12.60 -18.92 8.62
C LEU A 67 11.28 -19.32 7.95
N LEU A 68 11.27 -20.31 7.06
CA LEU A 68 10.06 -20.72 6.33
C LEU A 68 8.88 -21.06 7.25
N PRO A 69 9.02 -21.92 8.29
CA PRO A 69 7.90 -22.21 9.19
C PRO A 69 7.38 -20.98 9.93
N GLN A 70 8.25 -20.00 10.19
CA GLN A 70 7.85 -18.74 10.83
C GLN A 70 7.06 -17.85 9.86
N ILE A 71 7.51 -17.74 8.60
CA ILE A 71 6.79 -16.99 7.55
C ILE A 71 5.39 -17.59 7.36
N VAL A 72 5.34 -18.91 7.19
CA VAL A 72 4.10 -19.69 7.12
C VAL A 72 3.21 -19.37 8.33
N LYS A 73 3.73 -19.52 9.54
CA LYS A 73 2.95 -19.27 10.76
C LYS A 73 2.35 -17.85 10.80
N GLU A 74 3.10 -16.83 10.41
CA GLU A 74 2.60 -15.44 10.41
C GLU A 74 1.57 -15.20 9.30
N LEU A 75 1.72 -15.81 8.12
CA LEU A 75 0.73 -15.72 7.03
C LEU A 75 -0.65 -16.29 7.42
N TRP A 76 -0.67 -17.32 8.27
CA TRP A 76 -1.90 -18.01 8.71
C TRP A 76 -2.25 -17.75 10.18
N ARG A 77 -1.69 -16.70 10.79
CA ARG A 77 -1.86 -16.43 12.22
C ARG A 77 -3.31 -16.09 12.58
N ASP A 78 -3.98 -15.28 11.76
CA ASP A 78 -5.37 -14.87 12.00
C ASP A 78 -6.36 -15.70 11.17
N ARG A 79 -7.21 -16.45 11.88
CA ARG A 79 -8.21 -17.39 11.33
C ARG A 79 -9.48 -16.74 10.77
N GLY A 80 -9.59 -15.41 10.80
CA GLY A 80 -10.80 -14.67 10.45
C GLY A 80 -10.67 -13.68 9.29
N CYS A 81 -9.57 -13.74 8.53
CA CYS A 81 -9.18 -12.68 7.61
C CYS A 81 -8.74 -13.23 6.24
N ASP A 82 -8.61 -12.35 5.25
CA ASP A 82 -8.27 -12.70 3.86
C ASP A 82 -6.91 -13.42 3.81
N HIS A 83 -6.92 -14.75 3.66
CA HIS A 83 -5.75 -15.60 3.81
C HIS A 83 -4.91 -15.65 2.54
N VAL A 84 -3.62 -15.33 2.57
CA VAL A 84 -2.74 -15.60 1.41
C VAL A 84 -2.95 -17.04 0.92
N CYS A 85 -3.39 -17.19 -0.34
CA CYS A 85 -3.69 -18.50 -0.93
C CYS A 85 -2.44 -19.16 -1.53
N ALA A 86 -1.44 -18.36 -1.88
CA ALA A 86 -0.20 -18.86 -2.45
C ALA A 86 1.00 -18.04 -1.95
N LEU A 87 2.05 -18.77 -1.54
CA LEU A 87 3.39 -18.25 -1.33
C LEU A 87 4.28 -18.91 -2.39
N HIS A 88 4.81 -18.11 -3.30
CA HIS A 88 5.78 -18.55 -4.30
C HIS A 88 7.18 -18.15 -3.86
N LEU A 89 8.09 -19.11 -3.91
CA LEU A 89 9.51 -18.94 -3.59
C LEU A 89 10.30 -19.51 -4.77
N TRP A 90 10.52 -18.71 -5.81
CA TRP A 90 11.20 -19.16 -7.03
C TRP A 90 12.72 -19.14 -6.85
N ASP A 91 13.21 -18.06 -6.24
CA ASP A 91 14.59 -17.85 -5.82
C ASP A 91 14.54 -17.24 -4.41
N PRO A 92 15.55 -17.45 -3.55
CA PRO A 92 15.72 -16.65 -2.34
C PRO A 92 15.44 -15.16 -2.47
N GLU A 93 15.76 -14.55 -3.62
CA GLU A 93 15.52 -13.13 -3.90
C GLU A 93 14.18 -12.82 -4.59
N GLU A 94 13.38 -13.83 -4.92
CA GLU A 94 12.11 -13.73 -5.64
C GLU A 94 10.99 -14.45 -4.88
N ILE A 95 10.22 -13.67 -4.13
CA ILE A 95 9.09 -14.12 -3.32
C ILE A 95 7.81 -13.47 -3.86
N ALA A 96 6.71 -14.21 -3.96
CA ALA A 96 5.41 -13.62 -4.23
C ALA A 96 4.33 -14.16 -3.28
N LEU A 97 3.45 -13.26 -2.85
CA LEU A 97 2.29 -13.53 -2.00
C LEU A 97 1.04 -13.18 -2.78
N VAL A 98 0.11 -14.13 -2.93
CA VAL A 98 -1.16 -13.90 -3.63
C VAL A 98 -2.31 -13.91 -2.64
N THR A 99 -3.10 -12.84 -2.64
CA THR A 99 -4.32 -12.75 -1.83
C THR A 99 -5.48 -13.50 -2.49
N PRO A 100 -6.35 -14.18 -1.74
CA PRO A 100 -7.28 -15.16 -2.29
C PRO A 100 -8.51 -14.50 -2.90
N THR A 101 -9.01 -13.42 -2.28
CA THR A 101 -10.26 -12.76 -2.70
C THR A 101 -10.01 -11.84 -3.88
N SER A 102 -8.85 -11.19 -3.90
CA SER A 102 -8.57 -10.17 -4.90
C SER A 102 -7.56 -10.57 -5.95
N SER A 103 -6.89 -11.72 -5.78
CA SER A 103 -5.75 -12.16 -6.58
C SER A 103 -4.62 -11.11 -6.66
N THR A 104 -4.61 -10.11 -5.77
CA THR A 104 -3.54 -9.12 -5.70
C THR A 104 -2.26 -9.86 -5.33
N GLU A 105 -1.22 -9.64 -6.13
CA GLU A 105 0.10 -10.19 -5.93
C GLU A 105 0.99 -9.14 -5.25
N ILE A 106 1.68 -9.54 -4.19
CA ILE A 106 2.74 -8.76 -3.55
C ILE A 106 4.04 -9.51 -3.77
N SER A 107 4.88 -8.98 -4.65
CA SER A 107 6.16 -9.58 -5.00
C SER A 107 7.32 -8.83 -4.35
N ILE A 108 8.35 -9.59 -3.99
CA ILE A 108 9.63 -9.12 -3.51
C ILE A 108 10.65 -9.62 -4.50
N SER A 109 11.27 -8.71 -5.23
CA SER A 109 12.30 -9.06 -6.21
C SER A 109 13.48 -8.10 -6.10
N ARG A 110 14.66 -8.66 -5.80
CA ARG A 110 15.94 -7.93 -5.78
C ARG A 110 15.85 -6.61 -5.00
N GLY A 111 15.25 -6.67 -3.81
CA GLY A 111 15.09 -5.52 -2.91
C GLY A 111 14.05 -4.48 -3.34
N ASN A 112 13.14 -4.84 -4.24
CA ASN A 112 11.93 -4.07 -4.53
C ASN A 112 10.71 -4.79 -3.95
N VAL A 113 9.68 -4.03 -3.60
CA VAL A 113 8.34 -4.56 -3.31
C VAL A 113 7.42 -4.05 -4.40
N GLU A 114 6.74 -4.95 -5.10
CA GLU A 114 5.74 -4.58 -6.09
C GLU A 114 4.40 -5.19 -5.71
N VAL A 115 3.34 -4.39 -5.81
CA VAL A 115 1.96 -4.79 -5.60
C VAL A 115 1.25 -4.69 -6.94
N THR A 116 0.77 -5.81 -7.44
CA THR A 116 0.09 -5.92 -8.74
C THR A 116 -1.38 -6.24 -8.53
N PHE A 117 -2.26 -5.36 -9.01
CA PHE A 117 -3.71 -5.52 -8.92
C PHE A 117 -4.24 -6.19 -10.20
N PRO A 118 -4.85 -7.39 -10.13
CA PRO A 118 -5.42 -8.05 -11.31
C PRO A 118 -6.75 -7.42 -11.73
N HIS A 119 -7.19 -7.76 -12.95
CA HIS A 119 -8.46 -7.41 -13.62
C HIS A 119 -9.18 -6.15 -13.12
N GLY A 120 -8.92 -5.02 -13.79
CA GLY A 120 -9.63 -3.76 -13.54
C GLY A 120 -9.03 -2.90 -12.43
N GLY A 121 -7.84 -3.26 -11.94
CA GLY A 121 -7.02 -2.49 -11.00
C GLY A 121 -7.73 -2.16 -9.68
N SER A 122 -7.06 -1.38 -8.82
CA SER A 122 -7.68 -0.95 -7.56
C SER A 122 -7.15 0.39 -7.08
N THR A 123 -7.83 1.47 -7.48
CA THR A 123 -7.54 2.83 -6.99
C THR A 123 -7.64 2.92 -5.47
N TYR A 124 -8.66 2.33 -4.87
CA TYR A 124 -8.86 2.37 -3.43
C TYR A 124 -7.73 1.67 -2.64
N ARG A 125 -7.30 0.47 -3.05
CA ARG A 125 -6.20 -0.21 -2.35
C ARG A 125 -4.87 0.49 -2.60
N ALA A 126 -4.66 0.99 -3.82
CA ALA A 126 -3.49 1.77 -4.15
C ALA A 126 -3.37 3.01 -3.25
N ASP A 127 -4.47 3.72 -3.03
CA ASP A 127 -4.54 4.85 -2.10
C ASP A 127 -4.14 4.45 -0.69
N LEU A 128 -4.73 3.36 -0.15
CA LEU A 128 -4.41 2.88 1.20
C LEU A 128 -2.93 2.50 1.35
N ILE A 129 -2.35 1.83 0.34
CA ILE A 129 -0.94 1.44 0.32
C ILE A 129 -0.04 2.68 0.31
N MET A 130 -0.34 3.65 -0.54
CA MET A 130 0.47 4.86 -0.64
C MET A 130 0.32 5.76 0.59
N ASP A 131 -0.86 5.88 1.17
CA ASP A 131 -1.07 6.61 2.43
C ASP A 131 -0.28 5.97 3.59
N ALA A 132 -0.25 4.63 3.67
CA ALA A 132 0.58 3.90 4.63
C ALA A 132 2.09 4.13 4.39
N TRP A 133 2.53 4.14 3.12
CA TRP A 133 3.92 4.43 2.77
C TRP A 133 4.32 5.83 3.21
N LEU A 134 3.52 6.84 2.92
CA LEU A 134 3.84 8.22 3.29
C LEU A 134 3.80 8.43 4.81
N ALA A 135 2.91 7.72 5.52
CA ALA A 135 2.88 7.72 6.99
C ALA A 135 4.15 7.13 7.63
N SER A 136 4.89 6.28 6.91
CA SER A 136 6.16 5.72 7.38
C SER A 136 7.33 6.74 7.35
N GLY A 137 7.12 7.93 6.78
CA GLY A 137 8.11 9.00 6.75
C GLY A 137 9.16 8.89 5.64
N PHE A 138 9.04 7.89 4.75
CA PHE A 138 9.90 7.77 3.58
C PHE A 138 9.44 8.65 2.42
N ALA A 139 10.40 9.07 1.58
CA ALA A 139 10.13 9.98 0.47
C ALA A 139 9.26 9.32 -0.62
N PRO A 140 8.32 10.07 -1.24
CA PRO A 140 7.46 9.56 -2.30
C PRO A 140 8.23 9.15 -3.56
N GLY A 141 9.41 9.73 -3.82
CA GLY A 141 10.24 9.39 -4.98
C GLY A 141 10.86 7.97 -4.95
N TRP A 142 10.50 7.17 -3.94
CA TRP A 142 10.83 5.75 -3.84
C TRP A 142 9.66 4.85 -4.19
N ALA A 143 8.50 5.43 -4.52
CA ALA A 143 7.33 4.72 -4.96
C ALA A 143 7.00 5.15 -6.39
N GLU A 144 6.65 4.19 -7.23
CA GLU A 144 6.15 4.38 -8.58
C GLU A 144 4.78 3.72 -8.65
N MET A 145 3.77 4.48 -9.08
CA MET A 145 2.42 3.95 -9.27
C MET A 145 2.12 3.91 -10.77
N ARG A 146 1.44 2.86 -11.22
CA ARG A 146 1.13 2.64 -12.62
C ARG A 146 -0.36 2.41 -12.85
N ASP A 147 -0.88 2.89 -13.96
CA ASP A 147 -2.22 2.59 -14.48
C ASP A 147 -2.10 1.84 -15.82
N GLU A 148 -3.17 1.84 -16.63
CA GLU A 148 -3.16 1.22 -17.96
C GLU A 148 -2.34 2.03 -19.00
N ASP A 149 -2.17 3.34 -18.76
CA ASP A 149 -1.51 4.29 -19.66
C ASP A 149 -0.02 4.49 -19.33
N GLY A 150 0.42 4.10 -18.13
CA GLY A 150 1.83 4.06 -17.75
C GLY A 150 2.08 4.52 -16.32
N VAL A 151 3.17 5.25 -16.10
CA VAL A 151 3.54 5.78 -14.78
C VAL A 151 2.65 6.98 -14.44
N VAL A 152 2.01 6.92 -13.29
CA VAL A 152 1.16 7.98 -12.75
C VAL A 152 2.04 9.05 -12.10
N ASP A 153 1.82 10.32 -12.46
CA ASP A 153 2.42 11.44 -11.71
C ASP A 153 1.79 11.52 -10.32
N LEU A 154 2.50 11.01 -9.31
CA LEU A 154 2.09 11.02 -7.91
C LEU A 154 1.73 12.43 -7.41
N ARG A 155 2.43 13.48 -7.87
CA ARG A 155 2.12 14.86 -7.46
C ARG A 155 0.75 15.27 -7.97
N HIS A 156 0.49 15.00 -9.25
CA HIS A 156 -0.80 15.30 -9.88
C HIS A 156 -1.91 14.47 -9.24
N PHE A 157 -1.69 13.17 -9.06
CA PHE A 157 -2.62 12.25 -8.42
C PHE A 157 -3.07 12.74 -7.03
N TYR A 158 -2.13 13.09 -6.16
CA TYR A 158 -2.46 13.60 -4.82
C TYR A 158 -3.11 14.97 -4.84
N LYS A 159 -2.72 15.87 -5.75
CA LYS A 159 -3.40 17.17 -5.93
C LYS A 159 -4.87 16.99 -6.31
N CYS A 160 -5.15 16.08 -7.25
CA CYS A 160 -6.51 15.75 -7.66
C CYS A 160 -7.31 15.14 -6.50
N ARG A 161 -6.71 14.27 -5.68
CA ARG A 161 -7.36 13.75 -4.46
C ARG A 161 -7.70 14.82 -3.43
N VAL A 162 -6.76 15.74 -3.15
CA VAL A 162 -7.02 16.86 -2.22
C VAL A 162 -8.19 17.72 -2.70
N ALA A 163 -8.21 18.02 -4.00
CA ALA A 163 -9.31 18.78 -4.59
C ALA A 163 -10.66 18.04 -4.52
N ALA A 164 -10.66 16.71 -4.72
CA ALA A 164 -11.85 15.88 -4.59
C ALA A 164 -12.35 15.81 -3.14
N ALA A 165 -11.47 15.63 -2.16
CA ALA A 165 -11.83 15.63 -0.74
C ALA A 165 -12.39 17.00 -0.29
N ASP A 166 -11.74 18.11 -0.69
CA ASP A 166 -12.22 19.46 -0.41
C ASP A 166 -13.59 19.74 -1.08
N ALA A 167 -13.92 19.08 -2.20
CA ALA A 167 -15.22 19.17 -2.85
C ALA A 167 -16.30 18.35 -2.13
N THR A 168 -15.99 17.11 -1.75
CA THR A 168 -16.89 16.25 -0.97
C THR A 168 -17.23 16.86 0.39
N ASP A 169 -16.26 17.47 1.09
CA ASP A 169 -16.51 18.17 2.35
C ASP A 169 -17.44 19.37 2.17
N LYS A 170 -17.34 20.09 1.04
CA LYS A 170 -18.24 21.20 0.72
C LYS A 170 -19.65 20.72 0.38
N GLU A 171 -19.77 19.62 -0.35
CA GLU A 171 -21.07 19.00 -0.67
C GLU A 171 -21.72 18.41 0.59
N ALA A 172 -20.95 17.76 1.47
CA ALA A 172 -21.43 17.27 2.76
C ALA A 172 -21.87 18.43 3.68
N ALA A 173 -21.10 19.52 3.74
CA ALA A 173 -21.47 20.72 4.49
C ALA A 173 -22.72 21.40 3.93
N ALA A 174 -22.87 21.45 2.60
CA ALA A 174 -24.08 21.96 1.95
C ALA A 174 -25.30 21.07 2.22
N SER A 175 -25.14 19.75 2.12
CA SER A 175 -26.21 18.78 2.39
C SER A 175 -26.60 18.74 3.87
N ALA A 176 -25.65 18.93 4.79
CA ALA A 176 -25.94 19.01 6.23
C ALA A 176 -26.66 20.31 6.61
N ALA A 177 -26.38 21.41 5.89
CA ALA A 177 -27.12 22.67 6.02
C ALA A 177 -28.56 22.57 5.46
N GLU A 178 -28.78 21.74 4.45
CA GLU A 178 -30.08 21.55 3.80
C GLU A 178 -30.94 20.46 4.46
N TYR A 179 -30.32 19.43 5.05
CA TYR A 179 -30.98 18.28 5.68
C TYR A 179 -30.32 17.86 7.00
N PRO A 180 -30.64 18.53 8.13
CA PRO A 180 -29.95 18.34 9.42
C PRO A 180 -30.22 17.00 10.12
N GLU A 181 -31.16 16.18 9.62
CA GLU A 181 -31.58 14.92 10.26
C GLU A 181 -31.11 13.65 9.52
N ARG A 182 -30.28 13.78 8.47
CA ARG A 182 -29.70 12.63 7.78
C ARG A 182 -28.47 12.08 8.52
N GLU A 183 -28.38 10.76 8.55
CA GLU A 183 -27.37 9.93 9.24
C GLU A 183 -25.93 10.44 9.13
N ASP A 184 -25.22 10.19 10.23
CA ASP A 184 -23.92 10.70 10.59
C ASP A 184 -22.81 10.35 9.57
N LEU A 185 -22.56 11.27 8.63
CA LEU A 185 -21.40 11.25 7.73
C LEU A 185 -20.07 11.58 8.45
N SER A 186 -20.05 11.68 9.78
CA SER A 186 -18.87 12.07 10.54
C SER A 186 -17.70 11.10 10.38
N GLU A 187 -17.94 9.80 10.21
CA GLU A 187 -16.87 8.79 10.07
C GLU A 187 -16.06 8.97 8.77
N TRP A 188 -16.73 9.22 7.64
CA TRP A 188 -16.05 9.53 6.36
C TRP A 188 -15.30 10.86 6.42
N SER A 189 -15.89 11.86 7.07
CA SER A 189 -15.27 13.19 7.23
C SER A 189 -14.10 13.20 8.22
N SER A 190 -14.04 12.26 9.18
CA SER A 190 -12.94 12.16 10.15
C SER A 190 -11.71 11.54 9.49
N TRP A 191 -11.89 10.45 8.74
CA TRP A 191 -10.85 9.84 7.92
C TRP A 191 -10.32 10.78 6.83
N ALA A 192 -11.23 11.50 6.14
CA ALA A 192 -10.84 12.51 5.16
C ALA A 192 -10.07 13.66 5.80
N ARG A 193 -10.49 14.18 6.96
CA ARG A 193 -9.80 15.28 7.66
C ARG A 193 -8.42 14.89 8.19
N GLU A 194 -8.25 13.69 8.76
CA GLU A 194 -6.93 13.21 9.21
C GLU A 194 -5.96 12.99 8.05
N ASN A 195 -6.43 12.43 6.92
CA ASN A 195 -5.59 12.22 5.75
C ASN A 195 -5.33 13.50 4.97
N LEU A 196 -6.27 14.45 4.93
CA LEU A 196 -6.11 15.74 4.26
C LEU A 196 -5.03 16.60 4.91
N ALA A 197 -4.92 16.60 6.24
CA ALA A 197 -3.84 17.29 6.95
C ALA A 197 -2.46 16.68 6.63
N ARG A 198 -2.38 15.35 6.55
CA ARG A 198 -1.17 14.61 6.18
C ARG A 198 -0.78 14.83 4.72
N VAL A 199 -1.73 14.73 3.79
CA VAL A 199 -1.50 14.98 2.36
C VAL A 199 -1.15 16.44 2.10
N LYS A 200 -1.75 17.42 2.79
CA LYS A 200 -1.36 18.84 2.71
C LYS A 200 0.05 19.10 3.26
N ALA A 201 0.52 18.32 4.23
CA ALA A 201 1.91 18.38 4.70
C ALA A 201 2.89 17.76 3.68
N LEU A 202 2.51 16.63 3.08
CA LEU A 202 3.31 15.93 2.06
C LEU A 202 3.40 16.72 0.74
N ALA A 203 2.33 17.37 0.31
CA ALA A 203 2.32 18.24 -0.89
C ALA A 203 3.22 19.48 -0.75
N LYS A 204 3.64 19.85 0.47
CA LYS A 204 4.63 20.91 0.73
C LYS A 204 6.08 20.41 0.72
N LEU A 205 6.30 19.10 0.82
CA LEU A 205 7.62 18.46 0.84
C LEU A 205 8.11 18.02 -0.56
N VAL A 206 7.32 18.28 -1.60
CA VAL A 206 7.50 17.80 -2.97
C VAL A 206 7.47 18.98 -3.93
#